data_AF-A0A2T1FEM0-F1
#
_entry.id   AF-A0A2T1FEM0-F1
#
_cell.length_a   1.000
_cell.length_b   1.000
_cell.length_c   1.000
_cell.angle_alpha   90.00
_cell.angle_beta   90.00
_cell.angle_gamma   90.00
#
_symmetry.space_group_name_H-M   'P 1'
#
loop_
_entity.id
_entity.type
_entity.pdbx_description
1 polymer ?
#
loop_
_entity_poly.entity_id
_entity_poly.type
_entity_poly.pdbx_seq_one_letter_code
_entity_poly.pdbx_strand_id
1 'polypeptide(L)'
;MNLFETEKFRRRQKGLMRRSEIQILGFLLAIGVVISGAVFLVANLRGNQQFSQSASQVRKSPPLALKTGDPYIRALMRTISASESNVSRPYHVVYGGKYVLDLSRHPDWCVRIVNGPNKGKCTTAAGRYQFLTTTWKDKAKRYHPRPANFVWWQDYSFEPEDQDAVVYAWLSDRKFWKADIPQMLREEKLTEVLRMLSGTWTSLGYGIENNSMSSSLPKVYREMLRQELENPSS
;
A
#
# COMPACT_ATOMS: atom_id res chain seq x y z
N MET A 1 61.91 36.80 -52.93
CA MET A 1 63.04 37.61 -52.46
C MET A 1 62.72 38.11 -51.05
N ASN A 2 63.74 38.21 -50.20
CA ASN A 2 64.05 39.21 -49.16
C ASN A 2 62.97 40.17 -48.61
N LEU A 3 63.07 40.73 -47.39
CA LEU A 3 63.73 40.34 -46.11
C LEU A 3 63.38 41.44 -45.07
N PHE A 4 63.09 41.08 -43.80
CA PHE A 4 62.90 41.97 -42.62
C PHE A 4 61.70 42.98 -42.62
N GLU A 5 60.94 43.17 -41.52
CA GLU A 5 60.88 42.43 -40.23
C GLU A 5 59.42 42.10 -39.77
N THR A 6 58.62 42.85 -38.99
CA THR A 6 58.77 44.16 -38.32
C THR A 6 57.94 44.24 -37.02
N GLU A 7 58.63 44.17 -35.89
CA GLU A 7 58.30 44.49 -34.48
C GLU A 7 56.91 44.17 -33.87
N LYS A 8 56.95 43.18 -32.96
CA LYS A 8 56.41 43.22 -31.57
C LYS A 8 54.89 43.37 -31.35
N PHE A 9 54.23 42.27 -30.94
CA PHE A 9 53.21 42.33 -29.89
C PHE A 9 53.35 41.22 -28.80
N ARG A 10 53.57 41.68 -27.56
CA ARG A 10 53.21 41.04 -26.26
C ARG A 10 53.56 39.55 -25.94
N ARG A 11 54.84 39.35 -25.58
CA ARG A 11 55.33 38.62 -24.38
C ARG A 11 54.65 37.31 -23.91
N ARG A 12 55.37 36.19 -24.16
CA ARG A 12 55.71 35.07 -23.23
C ARG A 12 54.60 34.25 -22.54
N GLN A 13 54.48 33.00 -22.96
CA GLN A 13 54.27 31.84 -22.06
C GLN A 13 55.53 31.54 -21.21
N LYS A 14 55.34 30.84 -20.07
CA LYS A 14 56.10 29.68 -19.51
C LYS A 14 56.27 29.76 -17.98
N GLY A 15 56.14 28.60 -17.31
CA GLY A 15 56.26 28.42 -15.85
C GLY A 15 55.16 27.49 -15.30
N LEU A 16 55.26 26.17 -15.45
CA LEU A 16 56.04 25.25 -14.59
C LEU A 16 55.49 25.17 -13.14
N MET A 17 54.42 24.40 -12.95
CA MET A 17 53.86 24.05 -11.64
C MET A 17 54.94 23.38 -10.76
N ARG A 18 55.13 23.87 -9.54
CA ARG A 18 56.10 23.33 -8.57
C ARG A 18 55.48 22.28 -7.65
N ARG A 19 56.33 21.38 -7.14
CA ARG A 19 55.96 20.33 -6.16
C ARG A 19 55.68 20.94 -4.78
N SER A 20 54.41 21.14 -4.40
CA SER A 20 54.06 21.50 -3.00
C SER A 20 52.62 21.18 -2.54
N GLU A 21 51.82 20.38 -3.25
CA GLU A 21 50.41 20.12 -2.89
C GLU A 21 50.09 18.65 -2.52
N ILE A 22 51.09 17.76 -2.54
CA ILE A 22 50.92 16.34 -2.17
C ILE A 22 51.05 16.17 -0.65
N GLN A 23 50.11 16.71 0.14
CA GLN A 23 49.95 16.29 1.55
C GLN A 23 48.59 16.58 2.23
N ILE A 24 47.61 17.21 1.57
CA ILE A 24 46.29 17.52 2.18
C ILE A 24 45.18 16.54 1.73
N LEU A 25 45.40 15.73 0.69
CA LEU A 25 44.42 14.73 0.20
C LEU A 25 44.32 13.45 1.07
N GLY A 26 45.00 13.37 2.22
CA GLY A 26 45.07 12.16 3.05
C GLY A 26 43.90 11.94 4.02
N PHE A 27 43.20 12.99 4.45
CA PHE A 27 42.26 12.91 5.59
C PHE A 27 40.77 13.04 5.26
N LEU A 28 40.39 13.40 4.03
CA LEU A 28 38.98 13.57 3.64
C LEU A 28 38.27 12.29 3.16
N LEU A 29 38.99 11.16 3.02
CA LEU A 29 38.38 9.86 2.68
C LEU A 29 37.96 9.03 3.91
N ALA A 30 38.57 9.23 5.08
CA ALA A 30 38.24 8.47 6.29
C ALA A 30 36.85 8.84 6.85
N ILE A 31 36.55 10.14 6.94
CA ILE A 31 35.27 10.64 7.49
C ILE A 31 34.10 10.28 6.58
N GLY A 32 34.28 10.35 5.25
CA GLY A 32 33.24 10.01 4.28
C GLY A 32 32.80 8.54 4.40
N VAL A 33 33.73 7.60 4.57
CA VAL A 33 33.41 6.17 4.72
C VAL A 33 32.72 5.89 6.05
N VAL A 34 33.13 6.52 7.16
CA VAL A 34 32.47 6.33 8.47
C VAL A 34 31.05 6.91 8.47
N ILE A 35 30.83 8.10 7.91
CA ILE A 35 29.48 8.68 7.81
C ILE A 35 28.60 7.84 6.86
N SER A 36 29.12 7.42 5.71
CA SER A 36 28.39 6.56 4.76
C SER A 36 28.04 5.21 5.40
N GLY A 37 28.98 4.59 6.11
CA GLY A 37 28.78 3.33 6.84
C GLY A 37 27.77 3.47 7.98
N ALA A 38 27.83 4.56 8.75
CA ALA A 38 26.87 4.85 9.82
C ALA A 38 25.46 5.14 9.27
N VAL A 39 25.34 5.90 8.17
CA VAL A 39 24.06 6.14 7.49
C VAL A 39 23.50 4.85 6.89
N PHE A 40 24.35 3.99 6.30
CA PHE A 40 23.93 2.68 5.78
C PHE A 40 23.51 1.73 6.92
N LEU A 41 24.21 1.71 8.05
CA LEU A 41 23.82 0.97 9.25
C LEU A 41 22.49 1.48 9.82
N VAL A 42 22.32 2.80 9.98
CA VAL A 42 21.06 3.39 10.48
C VAL A 42 19.91 3.17 9.49
N ALA A 43 20.15 3.21 8.17
CA ALA A 43 19.15 2.88 7.16
C ALA A 43 18.73 1.40 7.23
N ASN A 44 19.69 0.47 7.34
CA ASN A 44 19.39 -0.95 7.52
C ASN A 44 18.67 -1.22 8.86
N LEU A 45 19.11 -0.60 9.97
CA LEU A 45 18.46 -0.74 11.28
C LEU A 45 17.03 -0.17 11.29
N ARG A 46 16.79 0.99 10.65
CA ARG A 46 15.44 1.53 10.45
C ARG A 46 14.60 0.61 9.57
N GLY A 47 15.16 0.11 8.47
CA GLY A 47 14.50 -0.88 7.61
C GLY A 47 14.12 -2.16 8.36
N ASN A 48 14.98 -2.63 9.27
CA ASN A 48 14.75 -3.84 10.07
C ASN A 48 13.77 -3.62 11.24
N GLN A 49 13.75 -2.41 11.84
CA GLN A 49 12.71 -2.03 12.81
C GLN A 49 11.34 -1.85 12.14
N GLN A 50 11.27 -1.18 10.99
CA GLN A 50 10.02 -1.03 10.22
C GLN A 50 9.53 -2.39 9.68
N PHE A 51 10.44 -3.31 9.33
CA PHE A 51 10.12 -4.70 9.03
C PHE A 51 9.59 -5.46 10.24
N SER A 52 10.24 -5.38 11.41
CA SER A 52 9.77 -6.00 12.66
C SER A 52 8.42 -5.46 13.14
N GLN A 53 8.18 -4.15 12.98
CA GLN A 53 6.88 -3.53 13.24
C GLN A 53 5.82 -4.02 12.24
N SER A 54 6.11 -4.03 10.94
CA SER A 54 5.21 -4.58 9.91
C SER A 54 4.86 -6.05 10.18
N ALA A 55 5.85 -6.91 10.49
CA ALA A 55 5.62 -8.32 10.77
C ALA A 55 4.80 -8.57 12.06
N SER A 56 5.04 -7.78 13.11
CA SER A 56 4.27 -7.89 14.37
C SER A 56 2.87 -7.27 14.30
N GLN A 57 2.64 -6.29 13.40
CA GLN A 57 1.32 -5.78 13.04
C GLN A 57 0.54 -6.82 12.21
N VAL A 58 1.18 -7.42 11.19
CA VAL A 58 0.58 -8.47 10.35
C VAL A 58 0.10 -9.67 11.18
N ARG A 59 0.90 -10.11 12.16
CA ARG A 59 0.52 -11.17 13.13
C ARG A 59 -0.66 -10.82 14.04
N LYS A 60 -1.21 -9.60 13.97
CA LYS A 60 -2.41 -9.15 14.71
C LYS A 60 -3.62 -8.87 13.82
N SER A 61 -3.51 -9.02 12.49
CA SER A 61 -4.67 -8.87 11.60
C SER A 61 -5.62 -10.06 11.80
N PRO A 62 -6.90 -9.85 12.21
CA PRO A 62 -7.83 -10.93 12.45
C PRO A 62 -8.02 -11.85 11.22
N PRO A 63 -8.39 -13.13 11.41
CA PRO A 63 -8.74 -14.03 10.31
C PRO A 63 -9.94 -13.50 9.51
N LEU A 64 -10.19 -14.09 8.34
CA LEU A 64 -11.42 -13.84 7.60
C LEU A 64 -12.62 -14.48 8.32
N ALA A 65 -13.80 -13.89 8.16
CA ALA A 65 -15.08 -14.46 8.59
C ALA A 65 -15.52 -15.56 7.61
N LEU A 66 -15.38 -15.29 6.30
CA LEU A 66 -15.41 -16.32 5.26
C LEU A 66 -14.30 -17.34 5.54
N LYS A 67 -14.63 -18.63 5.65
CA LYS A 67 -13.68 -19.72 6.00
C LYS A 67 -13.14 -20.54 4.84
N THR A 68 -13.58 -20.27 3.62
CA THR A 68 -13.18 -20.99 2.41
C THR A 68 -12.76 -20.01 1.31
N GLY A 69 -12.41 -20.54 0.13
CA GLY A 69 -12.03 -19.77 -1.05
C GLY A 69 -10.54 -19.87 -1.38
N ASP A 70 -10.14 -19.23 -2.48
CA ASP A 70 -8.78 -19.20 -2.98
C ASP A 70 -7.82 -18.50 -1.98
N PRO A 71 -6.77 -19.18 -1.46
CA PRO A 71 -5.85 -18.60 -0.48
C PRO A 71 -5.12 -17.35 -1.01
N TYR A 72 -4.94 -17.21 -2.33
CA TYR A 72 -4.35 -16.01 -2.93
C TYR A 72 -5.31 -14.80 -2.81
N ILE A 73 -6.61 -15.01 -3.07
CA ILE A 73 -7.63 -13.97 -2.89
C ILE A 73 -7.85 -13.66 -1.40
N ARG A 74 -7.86 -14.67 -0.53
CA ARG A 74 -7.96 -14.50 0.92
C ARG A 74 -6.79 -13.69 1.49
N ALA A 75 -5.56 -13.96 1.05
CA ALA A 75 -4.37 -13.19 1.41
C ALA A 75 -4.42 -11.74 0.90
N LEU A 76 -4.95 -11.52 -0.31
CA LEU A 76 -5.19 -10.19 -0.86
C LEU A 76 -6.24 -9.43 -0.05
N MET A 77 -7.36 -10.08 0.33
CA MET A 77 -8.38 -9.51 1.21
C MET A 77 -7.81 -9.08 2.57
N ARG A 78 -6.97 -9.91 3.20
CA ARG A 78 -6.28 -9.55 4.45
C ARG A 78 -5.24 -8.44 4.25
N THR A 79 -4.65 -8.32 3.06
CA THR A 79 -3.73 -7.23 2.69
C THR A 79 -4.46 -5.89 2.52
N ILE A 80 -5.63 -5.87 1.86
CA ILE A 80 -6.50 -4.68 1.76
C ILE A 80 -7.00 -4.27 3.15
N SER A 81 -7.39 -5.23 3.98
CA SER A 81 -7.75 -4.95 5.39
C SER A 81 -6.59 -4.37 6.20
N ALA A 82 -5.33 -4.73 5.89
CA ALA A 82 -4.16 -4.16 6.54
C ALA A 82 -3.81 -2.72 6.08
N SER A 83 -4.35 -2.25 4.95
CA SER A 83 -4.21 -0.85 4.50
C SER A 83 -5.41 0.02 4.87
N GLU A 84 -6.63 -0.54 4.85
CA GLU A 84 -7.90 0.16 5.14
C GLU A 84 -8.33 0.11 6.62
N SER A 85 -8.10 -1.00 7.32
CA SER A 85 -8.77 -1.31 8.61
C SER A 85 -7.88 -2.07 9.61
N ASN A 86 -6.61 -1.68 9.73
CA ASN A 86 -5.63 -2.32 10.62
C ASN A 86 -5.93 -2.08 12.13
N VAL A 87 -6.99 -2.70 12.63
CA VAL A 87 -7.51 -2.66 14.00
C VAL A 87 -8.00 -4.05 14.43
N SER A 88 -8.31 -4.23 15.72
CA SER A 88 -8.73 -5.53 16.27
C SER A 88 -10.15 -5.97 15.90
N ARG A 89 -11.03 -5.05 15.50
CA ARG A 89 -12.43 -5.33 15.09
C ARG A 89 -12.76 -4.71 13.72
N PRO A 90 -12.08 -5.13 12.62
CA PRO A 90 -12.13 -4.43 11.34
C PRO A 90 -13.54 -4.35 10.74
N TYR A 91 -14.36 -5.41 10.86
CA TYR A 91 -15.74 -5.45 10.36
C TYR A 91 -16.67 -4.39 10.96
N HIS A 92 -16.37 -3.91 12.17
CA HIS A 92 -17.19 -2.93 12.89
C HIS A 92 -16.67 -1.50 12.76
N VAL A 93 -15.48 -1.27 12.19
CA VAL A 93 -14.82 0.04 12.26
C VAL A 93 -15.36 1.01 11.21
N VAL A 94 -15.75 2.20 11.66
CA VAL A 94 -16.12 3.34 10.81
C VAL A 94 -14.94 4.31 10.78
N TYR A 95 -14.76 5.01 9.65
CA TYR A 95 -13.72 6.01 9.45
C TYR A 95 -13.51 6.91 10.68
N GLY A 96 -12.26 7.13 11.06
CA GLY A 96 -11.88 7.83 12.29
C GLY A 96 -11.87 6.95 13.54
N GLY A 97 -12.05 5.63 13.43
CA GLY A 97 -11.86 4.66 14.52
C GLY A 97 -13.07 4.49 15.45
N LYS A 98 -14.26 4.94 15.02
CA LYS A 98 -15.51 4.61 15.72
C LYS A 98 -15.92 3.17 15.43
N TYR A 99 -16.79 2.59 16.24
CA TYR A 99 -17.34 1.25 16.01
C TYR A 99 -18.87 1.26 15.95
N VAL A 100 -19.43 0.45 15.07
CA VAL A 100 -20.87 0.13 15.01
C VAL A 100 -21.13 -1.27 15.55
N LEU A 101 -22.28 -1.49 16.20
CA LEU A 101 -22.70 -2.80 16.73
C LEU A 101 -23.71 -3.50 15.82
N ASP A 102 -24.71 -2.78 15.33
CA ASP A 102 -25.66 -3.27 14.33
C ASP A 102 -24.97 -3.33 12.95
N LEU A 103 -24.85 -4.54 12.41
CA LEU A 103 -24.33 -4.82 11.07
C LEU A 103 -25.42 -5.42 10.15
N SER A 104 -26.71 -5.33 10.53
CA SER A 104 -27.84 -5.71 9.67
C SER A 104 -27.92 -4.92 8.36
N ARG A 105 -27.22 -3.79 8.29
CA ARG A 105 -26.99 -2.96 7.10
C ARG A 105 -25.68 -2.18 7.22
N HIS A 106 -25.23 -1.59 6.12
CA HIS A 106 -24.14 -0.62 6.14
C HIS A 106 -24.55 0.64 6.93
N PRO A 107 -23.72 1.17 7.85
CA PRO A 107 -24.15 2.18 8.83
C PRO A 107 -24.50 3.57 8.25
N ASP A 108 -23.95 3.91 7.07
CA ASP A 108 -24.18 5.20 6.38
C ASP A 108 -23.84 6.46 7.21
N TRP A 109 -22.98 6.30 8.22
CA TRP A 109 -22.59 7.39 9.12
C TRP A 109 -21.70 8.40 8.40
N CYS A 110 -22.21 9.60 8.17
CA CYS A 110 -21.44 10.71 7.65
C CYS A 110 -20.39 11.20 8.68
N VAL A 111 -19.13 10.80 8.50
CA VAL A 111 -18.00 11.23 9.33
C VAL A 111 -17.15 12.26 8.58
N ARG A 112 -16.77 13.34 9.26
CA ARG A 112 -15.91 14.39 8.68
C ARG A 112 -14.48 13.88 8.52
N ILE A 113 -13.95 13.95 7.30
CA ILE A 113 -12.56 13.67 6.96
C ILE A 113 -11.65 14.71 7.64
N VAL A 114 -10.68 14.26 8.45
CA VAL A 114 -9.82 15.15 9.26
C VAL A 114 -8.47 15.47 8.61
N ASN A 115 -8.00 14.61 7.70
CA ASN A 115 -6.68 14.65 7.07
C ASN A 115 -6.78 14.38 5.56
N GLY A 116 -5.73 14.70 4.79
CA GLY A 116 -5.65 14.45 3.35
C GLY A 116 -6.39 15.49 2.48
N PRO A 117 -6.37 15.31 1.13
CA PRO A 117 -6.93 16.26 0.16
C PRO A 117 -8.45 16.42 0.25
N ASN A 118 -9.15 15.49 0.91
CA ASN A 118 -10.60 15.55 1.13
C ASN A 118 -10.98 16.08 2.53
N LYS A 119 -10.03 16.63 3.30
CA LYS A 119 -10.26 17.22 4.63
C LYS A 119 -11.45 18.19 4.64
N GLY A 120 -12.31 18.06 5.65
CA GLY A 120 -13.54 18.84 5.80
C GLY A 120 -14.76 18.24 5.10
N LYS A 121 -14.61 17.40 4.08
CA LYS A 121 -15.71 16.67 3.45
C LYS A 121 -16.22 15.53 4.34
N CYS A 122 -17.37 14.99 3.98
CA CYS A 122 -17.94 13.78 4.57
C CYS A 122 -17.40 12.51 3.89
N THR A 123 -17.25 11.42 4.65
CA THR A 123 -17.15 10.04 4.16
C THR A 123 -18.07 9.14 4.96
N THR A 124 -18.56 8.05 4.35
CA THR A 124 -19.32 7.00 5.03
C THR A 124 -18.55 5.68 5.13
N ALA A 125 -17.23 5.72 4.88
CA ALA A 125 -16.33 4.58 4.90
C ALA A 125 -16.45 3.74 6.19
N ALA A 126 -16.82 2.46 6.03
CA ALA A 126 -17.05 1.53 7.14
C ALA A 126 -16.66 0.08 6.81
N GLY A 127 -16.51 -0.72 7.87
CA GLY A 127 -16.21 -2.14 7.79
C GLY A 127 -14.78 -2.45 7.39
N ARG A 128 -14.51 -3.75 7.19
CA ARG A 128 -13.17 -4.30 6.96
C ARG A 128 -12.48 -3.74 5.71
N TYR A 129 -13.27 -3.30 4.75
CA TYR A 129 -12.79 -2.82 3.45
C TYR A 129 -13.08 -1.33 3.22
N GLN A 130 -13.44 -0.60 4.29
CA GLN A 130 -13.80 0.82 4.31
C GLN A 130 -14.76 1.23 3.17
N PHE A 131 -15.77 0.39 2.94
CA PHE A 131 -16.81 0.61 1.95
C PHE A 131 -17.51 1.96 2.19
N LEU A 132 -17.70 2.73 1.12
CA LEU A 132 -18.71 3.79 1.09
C LEU A 132 -20.09 3.17 0.89
N THR A 133 -21.14 3.79 1.42
CA THR A 133 -22.52 3.28 1.33
C THR A 133 -22.97 3.00 -0.11
N THR A 134 -22.64 3.89 -1.04
CA THR A 134 -22.95 3.74 -2.48
C THR A 134 -22.22 2.56 -3.09
N THR A 135 -20.93 2.39 -2.77
CA THR A 135 -20.13 1.22 -3.18
C THR A 135 -20.70 -0.06 -2.58
N TRP A 136 -21.07 -0.07 -1.30
CA TRP A 136 -21.69 -1.24 -0.68
C TRP A 136 -22.98 -1.64 -1.41
N LYS A 137 -23.92 -0.69 -1.60
CA LYS A 137 -25.21 -1.00 -2.25
C LYS A 137 -25.04 -1.46 -3.72
N ASP A 138 -24.05 -0.95 -4.45
CA ASP A 138 -23.73 -1.42 -5.81
C ASP A 138 -23.11 -2.83 -5.82
N LYS A 139 -22.08 -3.09 -4.99
CA LYS A 139 -21.37 -4.38 -5.00
C LYS A 139 -22.17 -5.49 -4.34
N ALA A 140 -22.88 -5.22 -3.25
CA ALA A 140 -23.76 -6.19 -2.62
C ALA A 140 -24.92 -6.60 -3.55
N LYS A 141 -25.51 -5.66 -4.30
CA LYS A 141 -26.52 -5.97 -5.35
C LYS A 141 -26.02 -6.96 -6.41
N ARG A 142 -24.71 -7.07 -6.62
CA ARG A 142 -24.11 -7.94 -7.64
C ARG A 142 -23.44 -9.21 -7.09
N TYR A 143 -23.02 -9.22 -5.83
CA TYR A 143 -22.16 -10.25 -5.26
C TYR A 143 -22.57 -10.77 -3.86
N HIS A 144 -23.61 -10.21 -3.24
CA HIS A 144 -24.04 -10.65 -1.90
C HIS A 144 -24.64 -12.07 -1.99
N PRO A 145 -24.25 -13.02 -1.11
CA PRO A 145 -24.63 -14.43 -1.25
C PRO A 145 -26.14 -14.66 -1.06
N ARG A 146 -26.82 -13.73 -0.40
CA ARG A 146 -28.27 -13.69 -0.21
C ARG A 146 -28.83 -12.50 -1.00
N PRO A 147 -29.24 -12.64 -2.28
CA PRO A 147 -29.78 -11.50 -3.03
C PRO A 147 -31.04 -10.95 -2.35
N ALA A 148 -31.27 -9.63 -2.44
CA ALA A 148 -32.42 -9.00 -1.81
C ALA A 148 -33.73 -9.50 -2.45
N ASN A 149 -34.55 -10.20 -1.67
CA ASN A 149 -35.84 -10.69 -2.11
C ASN A 149 -36.78 -9.50 -2.39
N PHE A 150 -37.30 -9.42 -3.61
CA PHE A 150 -38.11 -8.31 -4.14
C PHE A 150 -39.33 -7.91 -3.29
N VAL A 151 -39.78 -8.80 -2.40
CA VAL A 151 -40.91 -8.62 -1.47
C VAL A 151 -40.56 -7.69 -0.29
N TRP A 152 -39.27 -7.46 0.02
CA TRP A 152 -38.83 -6.68 1.17
C TRP A 152 -37.80 -5.61 0.81
N TRP A 153 -38.02 -4.38 1.28
CA TRP A 153 -37.07 -3.26 1.22
C TRP A 153 -35.94 -3.42 2.27
N GLN A 154 -35.29 -4.59 2.29
CA GLN A 154 -34.15 -4.86 3.16
C GLN A 154 -32.85 -4.38 2.48
N ASP A 155 -32.08 -3.55 3.18
CA ASP A 155 -30.69 -3.27 2.82
C ASP A 155 -29.87 -4.58 2.88
N TYR A 156 -28.77 -4.65 2.12
CA TYR A 156 -27.85 -5.77 2.18
C TYR A 156 -27.11 -5.81 3.52
N SER A 157 -27.20 -6.96 4.18
CA SER A 157 -26.52 -7.33 5.43
C SER A 157 -25.03 -7.02 5.37
N PHE A 158 -24.53 -6.27 6.34
CA PHE A 158 -23.13 -5.84 6.43
C PHE A 158 -22.37 -6.62 7.51
N GLU A 159 -22.86 -7.81 7.87
CA GLU A 159 -22.20 -8.75 8.77
C GLU A 159 -20.84 -9.21 8.22
N PRO A 160 -19.92 -9.71 9.08
CA PRO A 160 -18.56 -10.05 8.68
C PRO A 160 -18.45 -10.99 7.47
N GLU A 161 -19.27 -12.03 7.44
CA GLU A 161 -19.31 -13.04 6.37
C GLU A 161 -19.82 -12.45 5.05
N ASP A 162 -20.80 -11.54 5.08
CA ASP A 162 -21.32 -10.90 3.87
C ASP A 162 -20.33 -9.83 3.35
N GLN A 163 -19.63 -9.09 4.22
CA GLN A 163 -18.54 -8.19 3.83
C GLN A 163 -17.43 -8.94 3.08
N ASP A 164 -16.99 -10.08 3.64
CA ASP A 164 -15.98 -10.93 3.01
C ASP A 164 -16.49 -11.54 1.69
N ALA A 165 -17.71 -12.09 1.67
CA ALA A 165 -18.27 -12.74 0.49
C ALA A 165 -18.40 -11.78 -0.69
N VAL A 166 -18.89 -10.55 -0.46
CA VAL A 166 -18.99 -9.51 -1.49
C VAL A 166 -17.61 -9.15 -2.04
N VAL A 167 -16.58 -8.99 -1.20
CA VAL A 167 -15.22 -8.68 -1.68
C VAL A 167 -14.57 -9.87 -2.39
N TYR A 168 -14.71 -11.08 -1.85
CA TYR A 168 -14.17 -12.30 -2.46
C TYR A 168 -14.73 -12.52 -3.87
N ALA A 169 -16.06 -12.46 -4.02
CA ALA A 169 -16.73 -12.63 -5.30
C ALA A 169 -16.44 -11.45 -6.26
N TRP A 170 -16.30 -10.21 -5.75
CA TRP A 170 -15.90 -9.07 -6.56
C TRP A 170 -14.47 -9.20 -7.09
N LEU A 171 -13.48 -9.53 -6.24
CA LEU A 171 -12.09 -9.77 -6.66
C LEU A 171 -11.98 -10.97 -7.63
N SER A 172 -12.94 -11.89 -7.60
CA SER A 172 -13.03 -13.04 -8.51
C SER A 172 -13.71 -12.73 -9.85
N ASP A 173 -14.42 -11.59 -10.03
CA ASP A 173 -15.07 -11.28 -11.31
C ASP A 173 -14.10 -10.77 -12.38
N ARG A 174 -13.59 -11.73 -13.15
CA ARG A 174 -12.76 -11.52 -14.34
C ARG A 174 -13.35 -10.54 -15.35
N LYS A 175 -14.69 -10.44 -15.47
CA LYS A 175 -15.36 -9.51 -16.40
C LYS A 175 -15.38 -8.08 -15.86
N PHE A 176 -15.48 -7.90 -14.54
CA PHE A 176 -15.40 -6.57 -13.92
C PHE A 176 -13.97 -6.01 -14.01
N TRP A 177 -12.98 -6.79 -13.59
CA TRP A 177 -11.58 -6.35 -13.58
C TRP A 177 -10.89 -6.41 -14.95
N LYS A 178 -11.50 -7.11 -15.93
CA LYS A 178 -10.89 -7.43 -17.25
C LYS A 178 -9.56 -8.19 -17.12
N ALA A 179 -9.38 -8.88 -16.00
CA ALA A 179 -8.15 -9.55 -15.59
C ALA A 179 -8.48 -10.72 -14.65
N ASP A 180 -7.67 -11.76 -14.65
CA ASP A 180 -7.79 -12.90 -13.73
C ASP A 180 -6.90 -12.68 -12.51
N ILE A 181 -7.41 -11.96 -11.50
CA ILE A 181 -6.69 -11.68 -10.25
C ILE A 181 -6.18 -12.98 -9.58
N PRO A 182 -6.99 -14.06 -9.42
CA PRO A 182 -6.49 -15.36 -8.96
C PRO A 182 -5.27 -15.90 -9.72
N GLN A 183 -5.23 -15.77 -11.05
CA GLN A 183 -4.09 -16.20 -11.86
C GLN A 183 -2.89 -15.23 -11.69
N MET A 184 -3.10 -13.92 -11.78
CA MET A 184 -2.06 -12.92 -11.63
C MET A 184 -1.31 -13.03 -10.29
N LEU A 185 -2.03 -13.35 -9.21
CA LEU A 185 -1.44 -13.54 -7.88
C LEU A 185 -0.58 -14.83 -7.78
N ARG A 186 -0.87 -15.86 -8.58
CA ARG A 186 -0.03 -17.07 -8.72
C ARG A 186 1.19 -16.82 -9.59
N GLU A 187 1.06 -15.95 -10.59
CA GLU A 187 2.15 -15.46 -11.46
C GLU A 187 3.01 -14.36 -10.80
N GLU A 188 2.93 -14.19 -9.48
CA GLU A 188 3.62 -13.18 -8.66
C GLU A 188 3.37 -11.70 -9.04
N LYS A 189 2.41 -11.40 -9.93
CA LYS A 189 2.06 -10.06 -10.43
C LYS A 189 1.34 -9.16 -9.41
N LEU A 190 1.63 -9.32 -8.11
CA LEU A 190 1.00 -8.60 -7.01
C LEU A 190 1.03 -7.08 -7.21
N THR A 191 2.16 -6.51 -7.65
CA THR A 191 2.29 -5.05 -7.88
C THR A 191 1.31 -4.55 -8.95
N GLU A 192 1.03 -5.37 -9.97
CA GLU A 192 0.05 -5.02 -11.01
C GLU A 192 -1.37 -5.09 -10.47
N VAL A 193 -1.67 -6.11 -9.66
CA VAL A 193 -2.96 -6.24 -8.95
C VAL A 193 -3.18 -5.05 -8.02
N LEU A 194 -2.25 -4.73 -7.11
CA LEU A 194 -2.40 -3.61 -6.16
C LEU A 194 -2.58 -2.26 -6.88
N ARG A 195 -1.89 -2.05 -8.02
CA ARG A 195 -2.06 -0.87 -8.88
C ARG A 195 -3.42 -0.83 -9.60
N MET A 196 -3.96 -1.98 -10.01
CA MET A 196 -5.32 -2.05 -10.58
C MET A 196 -6.38 -1.76 -9.51
N LEU A 197 -6.15 -2.22 -8.28
CA LEU A 197 -7.09 -2.07 -7.17
C LEU A 197 -7.05 -0.68 -6.50
N SER A 198 -5.99 0.11 -6.66
CA SER A 198 -5.85 1.40 -5.97
C SER A 198 -6.83 2.49 -6.41
N GLY A 199 -7.55 2.30 -7.53
CA GLY A 199 -8.69 3.13 -7.92
C GLY A 199 -9.97 2.84 -7.12
N THR A 200 -10.02 1.72 -6.40
CA THR A 200 -11.08 1.37 -5.44
C THR A 200 -10.64 1.63 -4.00
N TRP A 201 -9.43 1.16 -3.66
CA TRP A 201 -8.85 1.26 -2.32
C TRP A 201 -7.65 2.21 -2.36
N THR A 202 -7.88 3.52 -2.13
CA THR A 202 -6.82 4.53 -2.28
C THR A 202 -5.66 4.32 -1.28
N SER A 203 -5.93 3.65 -0.15
CA SER A 203 -4.90 3.25 0.82
C SER A 203 -3.84 2.31 0.24
N LEU A 204 -4.08 1.63 -0.88
CA LEU A 204 -3.06 0.84 -1.58
C LEU A 204 -1.95 1.72 -2.19
N GLY A 205 -2.22 3.02 -2.35
CA GLY A 205 -1.23 4.07 -2.59
C GLY A 205 -0.44 3.96 -3.89
N TYR A 206 -1.08 3.45 -4.95
CA TYR A 206 -0.65 3.57 -6.35
C TYR A 206 -1.47 4.64 -7.11
N GLY A 207 -2.12 5.55 -6.37
CA GLY A 207 -2.90 6.68 -6.89
C GLY A 207 -2.34 8.03 -6.43
N ILE A 208 -3.20 9.07 -6.36
CA ILE A 208 -2.81 10.43 -5.96
C ILE A 208 -2.39 10.59 -4.47
N GLU A 209 -2.55 9.54 -3.66
CA GLU A 209 -2.15 9.53 -2.25
C GLU A 209 -1.02 8.51 -2.03
N ASN A 210 0.19 8.99 -1.76
CA ASN A 210 1.32 8.14 -1.33
C ASN A 210 1.08 7.67 0.12
N ASN A 211 0.41 6.54 0.31
CA ASN A 211 0.28 5.93 1.63
C ASN A 211 1.66 5.45 2.13
N SER A 212 1.98 5.71 3.40
CA SER A 212 3.21 5.22 4.06
C SER A 212 3.29 3.69 4.12
N MET A 213 2.16 3.00 3.99
CA MET A 213 2.08 1.53 3.98
C MET A 213 2.41 0.87 2.64
N SER A 214 2.33 1.56 1.49
CA SER A 214 2.39 0.92 0.15
C SER A 214 3.63 0.06 -0.09
N SER A 215 4.78 0.53 0.40
CA SER A 215 6.07 -0.19 0.31
C SER A 215 6.13 -1.47 1.16
N SER A 216 5.24 -1.62 2.14
CA SER A 216 5.11 -2.80 3.00
C SER A 216 4.08 -3.81 2.50
N LEU A 217 3.09 -3.41 1.70
CA LEU A 217 2.00 -4.30 1.25
C LEU A 217 2.49 -5.57 0.53
N PRO A 218 3.57 -5.56 -0.29
CA PRO A 218 4.14 -6.79 -0.84
C PRO A 218 4.74 -7.75 0.19
N LYS A 219 5.15 -7.24 1.37
CA LYS A 219 5.60 -8.07 2.51
C LYS A 219 4.42 -8.59 3.31
N VAL A 220 3.42 -7.72 3.56
CA VAL A 220 2.13 -8.09 4.18
C VAL A 220 1.49 -9.26 3.43
N TYR A 221 1.31 -9.13 2.11
CA TYR A 221 0.68 -10.15 1.29
C TYR A 221 1.37 -11.51 1.37
N ARG A 222 2.70 -11.56 1.30
CA ARG A 222 3.44 -12.84 1.37
C ARG A 222 3.27 -13.54 2.71
N GLU A 223 3.25 -12.80 3.82
CA GLU A 223 3.01 -13.38 5.15
C GLU A 223 1.54 -13.78 5.35
N MET A 224 0.57 -13.03 4.81
CA MET A 224 -0.83 -13.47 4.78
C MET A 224 -0.99 -14.75 3.94
N LEU A 225 -0.41 -14.80 2.73
CA LEU A 225 -0.46 -15.96 1.84
C LEU A 225 0.17 -17.20 2.48
N ARG A 226 1.31 -17.04 3.18
CA ARG A 226 1.91 -18.11 3.97
C ARG A 226 0.92 -18.68 5.00
N GLN A 227 0.22 -17.80 5.73
CA GLN A 227 -0.79 -18.21 6.72
C GLN A 227 -2.01 -18.89 6.07
N GLU A 228 -2.54 -18.37 4.95
CA GLU A 228 -3.68 -18.98 4.24
C GLU A 228 -3.34 -20.33 3.59
N LEU A 229 -2.07 -20.57 3.23
CA LEU A 229 -1.60 -21.86 2.71
C LEU A 229 -1.33 -22.87 3.82
N GLU A 230 -0.81 -22.42 4.97
CA GLU A 230 -0.59 -23.27 6.15
C GLU A 230 -1.89 -23.62 6.88
N ASN A 231 -2.87 -22.72 6.89
CA ASN A 231 -4.15 -22.87 7.60
C ASN A 231 -5.34 -22.46 6.70
N PRO A 232 -5.73 -23.27 5.69
CA PRO A 232 -6.76 -22.89 4.70
C PRO A 232 -8.18 -22.62 5.23
N SER A 233 -8.41 -22.81 6.53
CA SER A 233 -9.71 -22.69 7.21
C SER A 233 -9.73 -21.67 8.35
N SER A 234 -8.64 -20.91 8.59
CA SER A 234 -8.53 -19.98 9.72
C SER A 234 -9.33 -18.69 9.53
#